data_AF-A0A9P6KP95-F1
#
_entry.id   AF-A0A9P6KP95-F1
#
_cell.length_a   1.000
_cell.length_b   1.000
_cell.length_c   1.000
_cell.angle_alpha   90.00
_cell.angle_beta   90.00
_cell.angle_gamma   90.00
#
_symmetry.space_group_name_H-M   'P 1'
#
loop_
_entity.id
_entity.type
_entity.pdbx_description
1 polymer ?
#
loop_
_entity_poly.entity_id
_entity_poly.type
_entity_poly.pdbx_seq_one_letter_code
_entity_poly.pdbx_strand_id
1 'polypeptide(L)'
;MVEHEKERSKSESESSVGEQPTKYDVWQRADGLHRGEASSKRISFRGGFVRVRKNDWVTIVDEGWATDEEKSFVVPPWHSCEVLGNPLIKFTKS
;
A
#
# COMPACT_ATOMS: atom_id res chain seq x y z
N MET A 1 -48.96 -9.32 -15.56
CA MET A 1 -48.70 -7.88 -15.77
C MET A 1 -48.57 -7.25 -14.39
N VAL A 2 -47.41 -6.61 -14.15
CA VAL A 2 -47.07 -5.61 -13.10
C VAL A 2 -47.18 -6.10 -11.64
N GLU A 3 -46.08 -6.45 -10.94
CA GLU A 3 -45.02 -5.58 -10.36
C GLU A 3 -45.54 -4.44 -9.46
N HIS A 4 -45.28 -4.51 -8.15
CA HIS A 4 -44.60 -3.47 -7.34
C HIS A 4 -44.74 -3.74 -5.83
N GLU A 5 -43.57 -4.00 -5.23
CA GLU A 5 -43.00 -3.47 -3.98
C GLU A 5 -43.89 -2.69 -3.00
N LYS A 6 -43.77 -3.03 -1.70
CA LYS A 6 -43.45 -2.03 -0.67
C LYS A 6 -42.88 -2.62 0.63
N GLU A 7 -41.56 -2.50 0.74
CA GLU A 7 -40.83 -1.90 1.86
C GLU A 7 -41.07 -2.33 3.33
N ARG A 8 -39.96 -2.80 3.92
CA ARG A 8 -39.27 -2.22 5.09
C ARG A 8 -39.49 -2.86 6.47
N SER A 9 -38.45 -3.57 6.91
CA SER A 9 -37.97 -3.55 8.29
C SER A 9 -36.45 -3.80 8.21
N LYS A 10 -35.65 -2.73 8.25
CA LYS A 10 -34.97 -2.25 9.45
C LYS A 10 -33.91 -3.25 9.94
N SER A 11 -32.68 -3.02 9.50
CA SER A 11 -31.49 -3.35 10.26
C SER A 11 -30.47 -2.27 9.95
N GLU A 12 -30.53 -1.26 10.80
CA GLU A 12 -29.44 -0.36 11.13
C GLU A 12 -28.27 -1.23 11.59
N SER A 13 -27.23 -1.32 10.78
CA SER A 13 -25.94 -1.80 11.20
C SER A 13 -24.93 -0.76 10.76
N GLU A 14 -24.75 0.19 11.68
CA GLU A 14 -23.45 0.71 12.06
C GLU A 14 -22.33 -0.25 11.64
N SER A 15 -21.75 0.03 10.48
CA SER A 15 -20.45 -0.49 10.11
C SER A 15 -19.66 0.73 9.74
N SER A 16 -18.82 1.16 10.68
CA SER A 16 -17.68 2.00 10.35
C SER A 16 -16.98 1.32 9.19
N VAL A 17 -17.22 1.81 7.97
CA VAL A 17 -16.50 1.37 6.77
C VAL A 17 -15.09 1.93 6.96
N GLY A 18 -14.29 1.21 7.75
CA GLY A 18 -12.85 1.34 7.70
C GLY A 18 -12.48 1.09 6.25
N GLU A 19 -12.06 2.18 5.58
CA GLU A 19 -11.65 2.18 4.19
C GLU A 19 -10.76 0.95 3.99
N GLN A 20 -11.25 -0.04 3.25
CA GLN A 20 -10.51 -1.28 3.16
C GLN A 20 -9.21 -0.99 2.41
N PRO A 21 -8.05 -1.42 2.94
CA PRO A 21 -6.77 -1.22 2.31
C PRO A 21 -6.82 -1.60 0.83
N THR A 22 -6.57 -0.65 -0.07
CA THR A 22 -6.45 -0.96 -1.51
C THR A 22 -5.22 -1.84 -1.70
N LYS A 23 -5.44 -3.14 -1.82
CA LYS A 23 -4.42 -4.15 -2.11
C LYS A 23 -4.18 -4.18 -3.62
N TYR A 24 -2.99 -3.80 -4.05
CA TYR A 24 -2.53 -4.17 -5.38
C TYR A 24 -2.00 -5.60 -5.27
N ASP A 25 -2.78 -6.64 -5.59
CA ASP A 25 -2.34 -8.06 -5.49
C ASP A 25 -1.47 -8.53 -6.67
N VAL A 26 -0.87 -7.60 -7.39
CA VAL A 26 -0.04 -7.90 -8.54
C VAL A 26 1.34 -7.33 -8.28
N TRP A 27 2.35 -8.19 -8.36
CA TRP A 27 3.74 -7.79 -8.36
C TRP A 27 4.02 -6.94 -9.58
N GLN A 28 4.47 -5.71 -9.34
CA GLN A 28 4.83 -4.78 -10.40
C GLN A 28 6.30 -4.39 -10.28
N ARG A 29 6.95 -4.18 -11.43
CA ARG A 29 8.30 -3.63 -11.44
C ARG A 29 8.22 -2.18 -10.97
N ALA A 30 8.96 -1.86 -9.91
CA ALA A 30 9.05 -0.48 -9.44
C ALA A 30 10.17 0.25 -10.19
N ASP A 31 9.89 1.48 -10.60
CA ASP A 31 10.77 2.39 -11.34
C ASP A 31 11.63 3.29 -10.43
N GLY A 32 11.58 3.07 -9.12
CA GLY A 32 12.34 3.85 -8.13
C GLY A 32 11.54 4.93 -7.42
N LEU A 33 10.31 5.26 -7.85
CA LEU A 33 9.57 6.42 -7.34
C LEU A 33 8.06 6.16 -7.17
N HIS A 34 7.58 6.07 -5.92
CA HIS A 34 6.14 5.95 -5.65
C HIS A 34 5.51 7.35 -5.42
N ARG A 35 4.51 7.70 -6.23
CA ARG A 35 3.91 9.04 -6.33
C ARG A 35 3.15 9.51 -5.07
N GLY A 36 3.88 10.08 -4.11
CA GLY A 36 3.48 11.27 -3.33
C GLY A 36 2.16 11.30 -2.54
N GLU A 37 1.42 10.20 -2.43
CA GLU A 37 0.19 10.21 -1.62
C GLU A 37 0.50 10.24 -0.12
N ALA A 38 -0.23 11.09 0.60
CA ALA A 38 -0.17 11.25 2.04
C ALA A 38 -0.98 10.16 2.77
N SER A 39 -0.61 8.90 2.58
CA SER A 39 -1.16 7.78 3.35
C SER A 39 -0.07 6.80 3.77
N SER A 40 -0.28 6.14 4.90
CA SER A 40 0.57 5.03 5.32
C SER A 40 0.39 3.87 4.35
N LYS A 41 1.50 3.31 3.86
CA LYS A 41 1.47 2.21 2.91
C LYS A 41 2.38 1.10 3.39
N ARG A 42 1.95 -0.14 3.23
CA ARG A 42 2.84 -1.30 3.36
C ARG A 42 3.37 -1.66 1.98
N ILE A 43 4.68 -1.85 1.88
CA ILE A 43 5.34 -2.32 0.67
C ILE A 43 5.92 -3.70 0.95
N SER A 44 5.67 -4.65 0.06
CA SER A 44 6.38 -5.92 0.01
C SER A 44 7.27 -5.92 -1.22
N PHE A 45 8.49 -6.44 -1.14
CA PHE A 45 9.44 -6.49 -2.26
C PHE A 45 10.34 -7.73 -2.24
N ARG A 46 10.87 -8.08 -3.42
CA ARG A 46 11.83 -9.15 -3.64
C ARG A 46 12.74 -8.85 -4.83
N GLY A 47 13.95 -9.39 -4.81
CA GLY A 47 14.93 -9.30 -5.89
C GLY A 47 15.55 -7.91 -6.03
N GLY A 48 15.86 -7.24 -4.92
CA GLY A 48 16.49 -5.92 -4.96
C GLY A 48 16.59 -5.26 -3.60
N PHE A 49 16.60 -3.93 -3.59
CA PHE A 49 16.80 -3.14 -2.40
C PHE A 49 15.77 -2.04 -2.31
N VAL A 50 15.31 -1.79 -1.09
CA VAL A 50 14.37 -0.72 -0.78
C VAL A 50 14.85 0.05 0.42
N ARG A 51 14.71 1.37 0.37
CA ARG A 51 14.91 2.26 1.53
C ARG A 51 13.76 3.24 1.67
N VAL A 52 13.34 3.48 2.92
CA VAL A 52 12.32 4.45 3.31
C VAL A 52 13.02 5.68 3.86
N ARG A 53 12.73 6.84 3.30
CA ARG A 53 13.31 8.13 3.67
C ARG A 53 12.24 9.06 4.24
N LYS A 54 12.64 9.92 5.18
CA LYS A 54 11.82 11.09 5.53
C LYS A 54 11.72 12.06 4.34
N ASN A 55 10.80 13.01 4.46
CA ASN A 55 10.63 14.09 3.49
C ASN A 55 11.89 14.99 3.33
N ASP A 56 12.85 14.90 4.25
CA ASP A 56 14.13 15.62 4.17
C ASP A 56 15.12 15.01 3.15
N TRP A 57 14.80 13.85 2.56
CA TRP A 57 15.63 13.09 1.61
C TRP A 57 17.01 12.65 2.13
N VAL A 58 17.37 12.97 3.38
CA VAL A 58 18.67 12.66 4.00
C VAL A 58 18.51 11.55 5.03
N THR A 59 17.44 11.57 5.81
CA THR A 59 17.19 10.63 6.89
C THR A 59 16.60 9.34 6.35
N ILE A 60 17.34 8.24 6.49
CA ILE A 60 16.87 6.88 6.26
C ILE A 60 16.16 6.40 7.53
N VAL A 61 14.92 5.97 7.39
CA VAL A 61 14.09 5.45 8.50
C VAL A 61 14.13 3.94 8.57
N ASP A 62 14.13 3.29 7.41
CA ASP A 62 14.24 1.84 7.29
C ASP A 62 14.87 1.50 5.93
N GLU A 63 15.62 0.41 5.84
CA GLU A 63 16.17 -0.08 4.58
C GLU A 63 16.44 -1.57 4.60
N GLY A 64 16.52 -2.17 3.42
CA GLY A 64 17.00 -3.52 3.32
C GLY A 64 17.04 -4.11 1.93
N TRP A 65 17.82 -5.18 1.85
CA TRP A 65 17.94 -6.03 0.68
C TRP A 65 16.99 -7.23 0.81
N ALA A 66 16.38 -7.61 -0.30
CA ALA A 66 15.61 -8.83 -0.46
C ALA A 66 16.15 -9.62 -1.65
N THR A 67 16.43 -10.91 -1.44
CA THR A 67 16.75 -11.85 -2.53
C THR A 67 15.42 -12.43 -3.06
N ASP A 68 15.27 -13.75 -3.16
CA ASP A 68 13.99 -14.37 -3.54
C ASP A 68 12.93 -14.34 -2.43
N GLU A 69 13.36 -14.18 -1.17
CA GLU A 69 12.44 -14.07 -0.03
C GLU A 69 11.81 -12.67 0.04
N GLU A 70 10.48 -12.64 0.24
CA GLU A 70 9.75 -11.39 0.39
C GLU A 70 10.14 -10.67 1.67
N LYS A 71 10.44 -9.37 1.56
CA LYS A 71 10.58 -8.48 2.71
C LYS A 71 9.54 -7.38 2.65
N SER A 72 9.05 -6.97 3.81
CA SER A 72 8.00 -5.95 3.94
C SER A 72 8.42 -4.78 4.80
N PHE A 73 8.00 -3.58 4.43
CA PHE A 73 8.19 -2.34 5.19
C PHE A 73 6.91 -1.52 5.28
N VAL A 74 6.83 -0.68 6.31
CA VAL A 74 5.79 0.36 6.40
C VAL A 74 6.43 1.68 5.98
N VAL A 75 5.81 2.35 5.00
CA VAL A 75 6.13 3.70 4.56
C VAL A 75 5.13 4.65 5.23
N PRO A 76 5.56 5.47 6.20
CA PRO A 76 4.66 6.43 6.85
C PRO A 76 4.21 7.54 5.87
N PRO A 77 3.18 8.33 6.22
CA PRO A 77 2.76 9.45 5.39
C PRO A 77 3.91 10.43 5.17
N TRP A 78 3.97 11.04 3.99
CA TRP A 78 5.00 12.01 3.59
C TRP A 78 6.43 11.46 3.54
N HIS A 79 6.61 10.16 3.75
CA HIS A 79 7.89 9.49 3.53
C HIS A 79 7.98 9.02 2.09
N SER A 80 9.20 8.97 1.60
CA SER A 80 9.49 8.47 0.26
C SER A 80 10.07 7.07 0.36
N CYS A 81 9.75 6.23 -0.62
CA CYS A 81 10.35 4.91 -0.78
C CYS A 81 11.19 4.94 -2.06
N GLU A 82 12.48 4.67 -1.92
CA GLU A 82 13.42 4.56 -3.02
C GLU A 82 13.73 3.08 -3.24
N VAL A 83 13.73 2.70 -4.52
CA VAL A 83 13.80 1.32 -4.93
C VAL A 83 14.96 1.14 -5.90
N LEU A 84 15.87 0.21 -5.59
CA LEU A 84 17.11 -0.04 -6.33
C LEU A 84 17.20 -1.52 -6.74
N GLY A 85 17.87 -1.79 -7.87
CA GLY A 85 18.11 -3.15 -8.33
C GLY A 85 16.95 -3.83 -9.07
N ASN A 86 15.92 -3.07 -9.47
CA ASN A 86 14.72 -3.56 -10.19
C ASN A 86 13.88 -4.64 -9.45
N PRO A 87 13.51 -4.43 -8.17
CA PRO A 87 12.71 -5.40 -7.47
C PRO A 87 11.28 -5.42 -8.01
N LEU A 88 10.64 -6.56 -7.80
CA LEU A 88 9.19 -6.66 -7.85
C LEU A 88 8.64 -6.09 -6.55
N ILE A 89 7.65 -5.21 -6.62
CA ILE A 89 6.99 -4.59 -5.47
C ILE A 89 5.48 -4.82 -5.50
N LYS A 90 4.91 -5.01 -4.31
CA LYS A 90 3.47 -5.04 -4.03
C LYS A 90 3.14 -3.91 -3.06
N PHE A 91 2.18 -3.05 -3.39
CA PHE A 91 1.72 -1.97 -2.51
C PHE A 91 0.39 -2.36 -1.86
N THR A 92 0.28 -2.15 -0.56
CA THR A 92 -0.99 -2.20 0.18
C THR A 92 -1.19 -0.84 0.83
N LYS A 93 -2.16 -0.06 0.33
CA LYS A 93 -2.62 1.15 1.04
C LYS A 93 -3.37 0.69 2.28
N SER A 94 -3.20 1.35 3.43
CA SER A 94 -4.05 1.13 4.62
C SER A 94 -5.12 2.19 4.72
#